data_AF-A0A7C4XBD9-F1
#
_entry.id   AF-A0A7C4XBD9-F1
#
_cell.length_a   1.000
_cell.length_b   1.000
_cell.length_c   1.000
_cell.angle_alpha   90.00
_cell.angle_beta   90.00
_cell.angle_gamma   90.00
#
_symmetry.space_group_name_H-M   'P 1'
#
loop_
_entity.id
_entity.type
_entity.pdbx_description
1 polymer ?
#
loop_
_entity_poly.entity_id
_entity_poly.type
_entity_poly.pdbx_seq_one_letter_code
_entity_poly.pdbx_strand_id
1 'polypeptide(L)'
;MPKFSCILLIVISQLVISCSVQQSYLTGSHCNGKCTYLRMGVGRAQAVSFWGMGGHKTENLVFTAKNNMYRTFPLHRTEFYDNFVVTIRNIYFPLIKKTVVTIHADIVTDDIAEGDMAFSDSYREYLGQHLPNRWGIELADSVVFVKGGKLWRGVVIDMTEHTATVMLMQNGIEHYFSIPVKRLFAIENENLEDECGCEAGEVLEISSTAGNDPKVVKIAGLQKGRKLITISQKNKLRFKVVPFTK
;
A
#
# COMPACT_ATOMS: atom_id res chain seq x y z
N MET A 1 -53.20 -4.37 8.58
CA MET A 1 -52.60 -4.27 7.23
C MET A 1 -51.12 -3.82 7.28
N PRO A 2 -50.17 -4.64 7.77
CA PRO A 2 -48.73 -4.28 7.75
C PRO A 2 -47.94 -4.88 6.57
N LYS A 3 -48.51 -5.83 5.81
CA LYS A 3 -47.81 -6.61 4.79
C LYS A 3 -47.36 -5.80 3.56
N PHE A 4 -48.12 -4.76 3.18
CA PHE A 4 -47.77 -3.90 2.04
C PHE A 4 -46.56 -2.99 2.31
N SER A 5 -46.38 -2.55 3.56
CA SER A 5 -45.26 -1.67 3.94
C SER A 5 -43.91 -2.40 3.90
N CYS A 6 -43.88 -3.66 4.33
CA CYS A 6 -42.66 -4.48 4.27
C CYS A 6 -42.22 -4.80 2.84
N ILE A 7 -43.16 -5.07 1.94
CA ILE A 7 -42.84 -5.36 0.52
C ILE A 7 -42.28 -4.10 -0.15
N LEU A 8 -42.86 -2.92 0.10
CA LEU A 8 -42.36 -1.65 -0.44
C LEU A 8 -40.94 -1.35 0.06
N LEU A 9 -40.65 -1.59 1.35
CA LEU A 9 -39.32 -1.39 1.93
C LEU A 9 -38.27 -2.35 1.33
N ILE A 10 -38.65 -3.60 1.03
CA ILE A 10 -37.79 -4.55 0.34
C ILE A 10 -37.55 -4.11 -1.11
N VAL A 11 -38.58 -3.64 -1.82
CA VAL A 11 -38.41 -3.13 -3.19
C VAL A 11 -37.51 -1.89 -3.22
N ILE A 12 -37.69 -0.96 -2.27
CA ILE A 12 -36.84 0.23 -2.14
C ILE A 12 -35.41 -0.18 -1.80
N SER A 13 -35.19 -1.15 -0.90
CA SER A 13 -33.84 -1.59 -0.54
C SER A 13 -33.10 -2.22 -1.72
N GLN A 14 -33.80 -2.98 -2.58
CA GLN A 14 -33.24 -3.53 -3.82
C GLN A 14 -32.88 -2.44 -4.84
N LEU A 15 -33.60 -1.31 -4.85
CA LEU A 15 -33.30 -0.17 -5.73
C LEU A 15 -32.07 0.65 -5.29
N VAL A 16 -31.55 0.47 -4.08
CA VAL A 16 -30.33 1.18 -3.62
C VAL A 16 -29.05 0.35 -3.78
N ILE A 17 -29.15 -0.92 -4.18
CA ILE A 17 -27.98 -1.79 -4.33
C ILE A 17 -27.21 -1.38 -5.58
N SER A 18 -26.08 -0.71 -5.38
CA SER A 18 -25.12 -0.42 -6.44
C SER A 18 -24.15 -1.59 -6.54
N CYS A 19 -24.08 -2.22 -7.71
CA CYS A 19 -23.13 -3.31 -7.96
C CYS A 19 -21.96 -2.79 -8.80
N SER A 20 -20.72 -3.10 -8.41
CA SER A 20 -19.55 -2.79 -9.23
C SER A 20 -18.78 -4.06 -9.54
N VAL A 21 -18.53 -4.29 -10.83
CA VAL A 21 -17.70 -5.39 -11.34
C VAL A 21 -16.45 -4.80 -11.94
N GLN A 22 -15.29 -5.33 -11.56
CA GLN A 22 -13.99 -4.93 -12.08
C GLN A 22 -13.30 -6.12 -12.74
N GLN A 23 -12.75 -5.89 -13.93
CA GLN A 23 -11.94 -6.85 -14.68
C GLN A 23 -10.64 -6.16 -15.06
N SER A 24 -9.51 -6.83 -14.87
CA SER A 24 -8.18 -6.32 -15.26
C SER A 24 -7.50 -7.32 -16.18
N TYR A 25 -6.90 -6.83 -17.26
CA TYR A 25 -6.09 -7.59 -18.20
C TYR A 25 -4.66 -7.08 -18.12
N LEU A 26 -3.72 -8.01 -18.05
CA LEU A 26 -2.28 -7.72 -17.97
C LEU A 26 -1.62 -8.28 -19.23
N THR A 27 -0.87 -7.46 -19.95
CA THR A 27 -0.05 -7.91 -21.07
C THR A 27 1.38 -7.43 -20.84
N GLY A 28 2.28 -8.34 -20.50
CA GLY A 28 3.71 -8.04 -20.49
C GLY A 28 4.25 -8.06 -21.92
N SER A 29 5.06 -7.08 -22.28
CA SER A 29 5.95 -7.22 -23.43
C SER A 29 7.37 -7.40 -22.91
N HIS A 30 8.24 -8.00 -23.72
CA HIS A 30 9.61 -8.26 -23.30
C HIS A 30 10.49 -7.16 -23.88
N CYS A 31 10.91 -6.23 -23.03
CA CYS A 31 12.01 -5.35 -23.37
C CYS A 31 13.23 -6.22 -23.69
N ASN A 32 13.69 -6.18 -24.94
CA ASN A 32 14.76 -7.06 -25.46
C ASN A 32 16.13 -6.45 -25.15
N GLY A 33 16.47 -6.29 -23.87
CA GLY A 33 17.75 -5.70 -23.45
C GLY A 33 17.76 -5.25 -22.00
N LYS A 34 18.81 -4.51 -21.62
CA LYS A 34 18.77 -3.66 -20.43
C LYS A 34 17.88 -2.48 -20.81
N CYS A 35 16.82 -2.22 -20.06
CA CYS A 35 15.91 -1.10 -20.30
C CYS A 35 15.68 -0.30 -19.02
N THR A 36 15.48 1.01 -19.17
CA THR A 36 15.20 1.91 -18.05
C THR A 36 13.72 2.32 -18.08
N TYR A 37 13.01 2.10 -16.97
CA TYR A 37 11.63 2.51 -16.76
C TYR A 37 11.58 3.99 -16.37
N LEU A 38 10.94 4.81 -17.20
CA LEU A 38 10.96 6.26 -17.06
C LEU A 38 9.74 6.82 -16.31
N ARG A 39 8.54 6.41 -16.70
CA ARG A 39 7.26 6.89 -16.12
C ARG A 39 6.12 5.96 -16.52
N MET A 40 4.98 6.06 -15.84
CA MET A 40 3.79 5.28 -16.19
C MET A 40 2.76 6.15 -16.94
N GLY A 41 2.37 5.73 -18.14
CA GLY A 41 1.32 6.35 -18.94
C GLY A 41 -0.08 5.89 -18.50
N VAL A 42 -1.05 6.81 -18.47
CA VAL A 42 -2.45 6.52 -18.10
C VAL A 42 -3.41 7.10 -19.13
N GLY A 43 -4.35 6.28 -19.61
CA GLY A 43 -5.45 6.70 -20.45
C GLY A 43 -6.79 6.27 -19.88
N ARG A 44 -7.80 7.14 -19.93
CA ARG A 44 -9.13 6.85 -19.40
C ARG A 44 -10.23 7.21 -20.38
N ALA A 45 -11.25 6.35 -20.46
CA ALA A 45 -12.49 6.60 -21.16
C ALA A 45 -13.68 6.12 -20.33
N GLN A 46 -14.84 6.71 -20.54
CA GLN A 46 -16.07 6.32 -19.85
C GLN A 46 -17.28 6.42 -20.77
N ALA A 47 -18.23 5.50 -20.60
CA ALA A 47 -19.57 5.61 -21.16
C ALA A 47 -20.62 5.45 -20.06
N VAL A 48 -21.75 6.11 -20.27
CA VAL A 48 -22.95 5.95 -19.46
C VAL A 48 -24.07 5.48 -20.38
N SER A 49 -24.74 4.41 -19.98
CA SER A 49 -25.93 3.86 -20.62
C SER A 49 -27.11 4.05 -19.68
N PHE A 50 -28.23 4.54 -20.23
CA PHE A 50 -29.47 4.74 -19.48
C PHE A 50 -30.51 3.76 -20.00
N TRP A 51 -31.03 2.89 -19.13
CA TRP A 51 -32.05 1.90 -19.47
C TRP A 51 -31.65 0.99 -20.65
N GLY A 52 -30.37 0.64 -20.76
CA GLY A 52 -29.84 -0.17 -21.86
C GLY A 52 -29.74 0.55 -23.21
N MET A 53 -30.20 1.81 -23.29
CA MET A 53 -30.10 2.67 -24.46
C MET A 53 -28.96 3.68 -24.28
N GLY A 54 -28.15 3.83 -25.32
CA GLY A 54 -26.90 4.59 -25.23
C GLY A 54 -25.81 3.80 -24.50
N GLY A 55 -24.56 4.08 -24.84
CA GLY A 55 -23.39 3.33 -24.37
C GLY A 55 -22.52 2.87 -25.53
N HIS A 56 -21.23 3.20 -25.49
CA HIS A 56 -20.27 2.67 -26.46
C HIS A 56 -19.92 1.22 -26.12
N LYS A 57 -19.66 0.42 -27.16
CA LYS A 57 -19.04 -0.91 -26.99
C LYS A 57 -17.77 -0.75 -26.16
N THR A 58 -17.50 -1.71 -25.28
CA THR A 58 -16.29 -1.74 -24.43
C THR A 58 -15.02 -1.60 -25.27
N GLU A 59 -14.98 -2.21 -26.45
CA GLU A 59 -13.88 -2.10 -27.43
C GLU A 59 -13.60 -0.65 -27.84
N ASN A 60 -14.64 0.14 -28.13
CA ASN A 60 -14.49 1.56 -28.48
C ASN A 60 -13.96 2.37 -27.29
N LEU A 61 -14.35 2.01 -26.07
CA LEU A 61 -13.83 2.66 -24.86
C LEU A 61 -12.36 2.32 -24.61
N VAL A 62 -11.95 1.07 -24.86
CA VAL A 62 -10.53 0.68 -24.81
C VAL A 62 -9.72 1.46 -25.84
N PHE A 63 -10.19 1.54 -27.09
CA PHE A 63 -9.51 2.31 -28.14
C PHE A 63 -9.44 3.81 -27.81
N THR A 64 -10.51 4.37 -27.26
CA THR A 64 -10.54 5.78 -26.82
C THR A 64 -9.59 6.02 -25.66
N ALA A 65 -9.56 5.13 -24.67
CA ALA A 65 -8.64 5.21 -23.54
C ALA A 65 -7.19 5.11 -24.01
N LYS A 66 -6.89 4.22 -24.97
CA LYS A 66 -5.56 4.08 -25.59
C LYS A 66 -5.14 5.36 -26.30
N ASN A 67 -6.01 5.95 -27.12
CA ASN A 67 -5.71 7.20 -27.81
C ASN A 67 -5.54 8.37 -26.83
N ASN A 68 -6.32 8.41 -25.75
CA ASN A 68 -6.15 9.41 -24.70
C ASN A 68 -4.78 9.25 -24.02
N MET A 69 -4.35 8.02 -23.72
CA MET A 69 -3.02 7.75 -23.19
C MET A 69 -1.92 8.29 -24.11
N TYR A 70 -2.00 7.98 -25.41
CA TYR A 70 -1.02 8.42 -26.40
C TYR A 70 -0.94 9.95 -26.56
N ARG A 71 -2.08 10.63 -26.39
CA ARG A 71 -2.13 12.10 -26.43
C ARG A 71 -1.57 12.75 -25.16
N THR A 72 -1.83 12.15 -23.99
CA THR A 72 -1.38 12.68 -22.71
C THR A 72 0.10 12.41 -22.48
N PHE A 73 0.60 11.27 -22.96
CA PHE A 73 1.98 10.84 -22.76
C PHE A 73 2.66 10.57 -24.11
N PRO A 74 2.86 11.58 -24.97
CA PRO A 74 3.56 11.37 -26.23
C PRO A 74 4.98 10.82 -25.95
N LEU A 75 5.39 9.85 -26.77
CA LEU A 75 6.69 9.21 -26.65
C LEU A 75 7.76 10.01 -27.39
N HIS A 76 8.96 10.05 -26.81
CA HIS A 76 10.17 10.45 -27.53
C HIS A 76 10.69 9.32 -28.43
N ARG A 77 11.61 9.62 -29.36
CA ARG A 77 12.05 8.68 -30.41
C ARG A 77 12.66 7.38 -29.89
N THR A 78 13.21 7.39 -28.68
CA THR A 78 13.84 6.24 -28.01
C THR A 78 12.95 5.61 -26.94
N GLU A 79 11.72 6.11 -26.77
CA GLU A 79 10.77 5.62 -25.78
C GLU A 79 9.72 4.71 -26.43
N PHE A 80 9.28 3.69 -25.69
CA PHE A 80 8.15 2.84 -26.06
C PHE A 80 7.32 2.44 -24.86
N TYR A 81 6.10 1.98 -25.13
CA TYR A 81 5.20 1.48 -24.09
C TYR A 81 5.41 -0.02 -23.87
N ASP A 82 5.45 -0.40 -22.60
CA ASP A 82 5.56 -1.78 -22.12
C ASP A 82 4.51 -2.06 -21.02
N ASN A 83 4.30 -3.34 -20.67
CA ASN A 83 3.45 -3.79 -19.56
C ASN A 83 2.05 -3.15 -19.53
N PHE A 84 1.27 -3.32 -20.59
CA PHE A 84 -0.07 -2.75 -20.63
C PHE A 84 -0.98 -3.44 -19.61
N VAL A 85 -1.66 -2.62 -18.80
CA VAL A 85 -2.71 -3.05 -17.88
C VAL A 85 -4.01 -2.37 -18.27
N VAL A 86 -5.01 -3.15 -18.65
CA VAL A 86 -6.34 -2.66 -19.03
C VAL A 86 -7.33 -3.00 -17.93
N THR A 87 -7.87 -2.00 -17.24
CA THR A 87 -8.89 -2.16 -16.23
C THR A 87 -10.24 -1.69 -16.75
N ILE A 88 -11.24 -2.56 -16.68
CA ILE A 88 -12.63 -2.28 -17.03
C ILE A 88 -13.46 -2.37 -15.75
N ARG A 89 -14.08 -1.26 -15.38
CA ARG A 89 -14.99 -1.15 -14.24
C ARG A 89 -16.40 -0.85 -14.73
N ASN A 90 -17.32 -1.77 -14.46
CA ASN A 90 -18.74 -1.61 -14.71
C ASN A 90 -19.45 -1.31 -13.40
N ILE A 91 -20.18 -0.20 -13.34
CA ILE A 91 -20.96 0.24 -12.19
C ILE A 91 -22.43 0.21 -12.61
N TYR A 92 -23.24 -0.53 -11.86
CA TYR A 92 -24.65 -0.74 -12.11
C TYR A 92 -25.47 -0.07 -11.01
N PHE A 93 -26.32 0.85 -11.43
CA PHE A 93 -27.47 1.36 -10.71
C PHE A 93 -28.74 0.85 -11.42
N PRO A 94 -29.91 0.83 -10.76
CA PRO A 94 -31.12 0.21 -11.32
C PRO A 94 -31.51 0.64 -12.74
N LEU A 95 -31.19 1.88 -13.13
CA LEU A 95 -31.49 2.44 -14.46
C LEU A 95 -30.25 2.92 -15.22
N ILE A 96 -29.07 2.89 -14.59
CA ILE A 96 -27.85 3.46 -15.16
C ILE A 96 -26.74 2.42 -15.07
N LYS A 97 -26.13 2.12 -16.21
CA LYS A 97 -24.85 1.40 -16.24
C LYS A 97 -23.76 2.38 -16.68
N LYS A 98 -22.73 2.53 -15.87
CA LYS A 98 -21.52 3.29 -16.18
C LYS A 98 -20.36 2.32 -16.39
N THR A 99 -19.74 2.38 -17.55
CA THR A 99 -18.52 1.62 -17.86
C THR A 99 -17.35 2.58 -17.91
N VAL A 100 -16.33 2.31 -17.11
CA VAL A 100 -15.07 3.06 -17.09
C VAL A 100 -13.97 2.11 -17.53
N VAL A 101 -13.19 2.54 -18.52
CA VAL A 101 -11.99 1.83 -18.97
C VAL A 101 -10.78 2.70 -18.67
N THR A 102 -9.80 2.11 -18.00
CA THR A 102 -8.50 2.73 -17.73
C THR A 102 -7.42 1.83 -18.30
N ILE A 103 -6.46 2.42 -18.99
CA ILE A 103 -5.27 1.74 -19.52
C ILE A 103 -4.06 2.35 -18.84
N HIS A 104 -3.19 1.49 -18.33
CA HIS A 104 -1.88 1.83 -17.84
C HIS A 104 -0.83 1.17 -18.75
N ALA A 105 0.30 1.83 -18.95
CA ALA A 105 1.45 1.26 -19.61
C ALA A 105 2.72 1.89 -19.04
N ASP A 106 3.77 1.10 -18.86
CA ASP A 106 5.09 1.61 -18.53
C ASP A 106 5.71 2.27 -19.77
N ILE A 107 6.39 3.41 -19.60
CA ILE A 107 7.19 4.04 -20.64
C ILE A 107 8.64 3.73 -20.35
N VAL A 108 9.28 3.03 -21.28
CA VAL A 108 10.64 2.51 -21.15
C VAL A 108 11.53 3.06 -22.27
N THR A 109 12.85 3.05 -22.04
CA THR A 109 13.85 3.37 -23.07
C THR A 109 15.01 2.38 -23.04
N ASP A 110 15.58 2.14 -24.22
CA ASP A 110 16.75 1.25 -24.42
C ASP A 110 18.08 2.00 -24.23
N ASP A 111 18.04 3.33 -24.10
CA ASP A 111 19.24 4.17 -24.03
C ASP A 111 19.75 4.20 -22.57
N ILE A 112 20.70 3.32 -22.28
CA ILE A 112 21.27 3.15 -20.93
C ILE A 112 22.71 3.59 -20.92
N ALA A 113 23.04 4.54 -20.04
CA ALA A 113 24.41 4.76 -19.64
C ALA A 113 24.85 3.65 -18.67
N GLU A 114 26.05 3.11 -18.90
CA GLU A 114 26.62 2.05 -18.06
C GLU A 114 26.71 2.50 -16.59
N GLY A 115 25.93 1.87 -15.70
CA GLY A 115 25.87 2.21 -14.27
C GLY A 115 24.52 2.77 -13.79
N ASP A 116 23.57 3.05 -14.68
CA ASP A 116 22.25 3.57 -14.30
C ASP A 116 21.31 2.50 -13.73
N MET A 117 20.51 2.91 -12.74
CA MET A 117 19.45 2.10 -12.14
C MET A 117 18.33 1.82 -13.16
N ALA A 118 17.70 0.65 -13.08
CA ALA A 118 16.61 0.24 -13.99
C ALA A 118 15.35 1.13 -13.90
N PHE A 119 15.18 1.90 -12.82
CA PHE A 119 14.05 2.79 -12.62
C PHE A 119 14.54 4.23 -12.48
N SER A 120 13.96 5.15 -13.26
CA SER A 120 14.20 6.58 -13.10
C SER A 120 13.65 7.09 -11.77
N ASP A 121 14.18 8.21 -11.28
CA ASP A 121 13.69 8.82 -10.03
C ASP A 121 12.20 9.18 -10.10
N SER A 122 11.69 9.66 -11.24
CA SER A 122 10.27 9.96 -11.42
C SER A 122 9.39 8.71 -11.40
N TYR A 123 9.87 7.58 -11.93
CA TYR A 123 9.13 6.32 -11.85
C TYR A 123 9.16 5.77 -10.43
N ARG A 124 10.29 5.89 -9.73
CA ARG A 124 10.41 5.52 -8.32
C ARG A 124 9.51 6.35 -7.42
N GLU A 125 9.37 7.65 -7.67
CA GLU A 125 8.42 8.52 -6.97
C GLU A 125 6.97 8.09 -7.26
N TYR A 126 6.66 7.67 -8.49
CA TYR A 126 5.35 7.12 -8.83
C TYR A 126 5.05 5.78 -8.12
N LEU A 127 6.01 4.85 -8.13
CA LEU A 127 5.92 3.57 -7.40
C LEU A 127 5.84 3.77 -5.90
N GLY A 128 6.64 4.71 -5.41
CA GLY A 128 6.71 5.17 -4.05
C GLY A 128 5.73 6.28 -3.76
N GLN A 129 4.54 6.34 -4.40
CA GLN A 129 3.43 7.07 -3.78
C GLN A 129 3.21 6.43 -2.41
N HIS A 130 3.83 7.05 -1.39
CA HIS A 130 3.83 6.59 -0.03
C HIS A 130 2.36 6.44 0.32
N LEU A 131 1.90 5.23 0.62
CA LEU A 131 0.63 5.09 1.32
C LEU A 131 0.81 5.91 2.59
N PRO A 132 0.18 7.09 2.71
CA PRO A 132 0.50 8.01 3.77
C PRO A 132 0.01 7.35 5.06
N ASN A 133 0.92 6.72 5.78
CA ASN A 133 0.60 6.20 7.08
C ASN A 133 1.16 7.17 8.09
N ARG A 134 0.27 7.63 8.98
CA ARG A 134 0.60 8.58 10.05
C ARG A 134 1.62 8.06 11.06
N TRP A 135 2.10 6.83 10.87
CA TRP A 135 2.94 6.11 11.81
C TRP A 135 4.40 6.01 11.35
N GLY A 136 4.73 6.45 10.13
CA GLY A 136 6.09 6.43 9.57
C GLY A 136 6.63 5.01 9.30
N ILE A 137 5.74 4.03 9.07
CA ILE A 137 6.14 2.67 8.67
C ILE A 137 6.01 2.54 7.16
N GLU A 138 6.95 1.92 6.48
CA GLU A 138 6.95 1.78 5.03
C GLU A 138 7.04 0.31 4.59
N LEU A 139 6.85 0.08 3.29
CA LEU A 139 7.12 -1.23 2.71
C LEU A 139 8.62 -1.52 2.84
N ALA A 140 8.96 -2.79 3.03
CA ALA A 140 10.31 -3.28 3.29
C ALA A 140 10.95 -2.85 4.63
N ASP A 141 10.26 -2.07 5.47
CA ASP A 141 10.73 -1.79 6.82
C ASP A 141 10.88 -3.09 7.62
N SER A 142 12.01 -3.19 8.33
CA SER A 142 12.15 -4.14 9.42
C SER A 142 11.34 -3.64 10.61
N VAL A 143 10.46 -4.49 11.14
CA VAL A 143 9.53 -4.13 12.21
C VAL A 143 9.49 -5.16 13.33
N VAL A 144 9.09 -4.70 14.50
CA VAL A 144 8.74 -5.53 15.65
C VAL A 144 7.29 -5.32 16.09
N PHE A 145 6.69 -6.37 16.65
CA PHE A 145 5.34 -6.31 17.20
C PHE A 145 5.13 -7.33 18.33
N VAL A 146 4.17 -7.05 19.20
CA VAL A 146 3.82 -7.94 20.34
C VAL A 146 2.57 -8.75 20.03
N LYS A 147 2.71 -10.07 20.02
CA LYS A 147 1.62 -11.04 19.83
C LYS A 147 1.80 -12.21 20.79
N GLY A 148 0.73 -12.56 21.53
CA GLY A 148 0.77 -13.64 22.52
C GLY A 148 1.78 -13.42 23.65
N GLY A 149 2.05 -12.16 24.02
CA GLY A 149 3.04 -11.82 25.06
C GLY A 149 4.50 -12.00 24.64
N LYS A 150 4.77 -12.28 23.37
CA LYS A 150 6.12 -12.38 22.80
C LYS A 150 6.35 -11.24 21.80
N LEU A 151 7.60 -10.80 21.70
CA LEU A 151 8.05 -9.88 20.67
C LEU A 151 8.43 -10.69 19.42
N TRP A 152 7.96 -10.25 18.27
CA TRP A 152 8.23 -10.84 16.97
C TRP A 152 8.93 -9.80 16.11
N ARG A 153 9.91 -10.24 15.32
CA ARG A 153 10.63 -9.43 14.32
C ARG A 153 10.27 -9.95 12.94
N GLY A 154 10.07 -9.06 11.98
CA GLY A 154 9.83 -9.41 10.58
C GLY A 154 9.97 -8.20 9.66
N VAL A 155 9.62 -8.38 8.39
CA VAL A 155 9.69 -7.35 7.34
C VAL A 155 8.29 -7.09 6.80
N VAL A 156 7.95 -5.82 6.60
CA VAL A 156 6.68 -5.43 5.95
C VAL A 156 6.77 -5.73 4.46
N ILE A 157 5.92 -6.61 3.95
CA ILE A 157 5.93 -7.00 2.53
C ILE A 157 4.72 -6.50 1.74
N ASP A 158 3.66 -6.11 2.44
CA ASP A 158 2.45 -5.54 1.86
C ASP A 158 1.75 -4.68 2.92
N MET A 159 1.05 -3.63 2.50
CA MET A 159 0.44 -2.67 3.40
C MET A 159 -0.79 -1.99 2.80
N THR A 160 -1.77 -1.76 3.66
CA THR A 160 -2.91 -0.86 3.44
C THR A 160 -2.86 0.27 4.46
N GLU A 161 -3.82 1.21 4.41
CA GLU A 161 -3.90 2.31 5.39
C GLU A 161 -3.98 1.83 6.86
N HIS A 162 -4.51 0.63 7.12
CA HIS A 162 -4.80 0.17 8.48
C HIS A 162 -4.07 -1.09 8.91
N THR A 163 -3.72 -1.96 7.97
CA THR A 163 -3.07 -3.26 8.22
C THR A 163 -1.87 -3.44 7.32
N ALA A 164 -0.83 -4.08 7.83
CA ALA A 164 0.31 -4.54 7.05
C ALA A 164 0.50 -6.05 7.21
N THR A 165 1.02 -6.68 6.17
CA THR A 165 1.45 -8.07 6.15
C THR A 165 2.93 -8.10 6.49
N VAL A 166 3.25 -8.72 7.62
CA VAL A 166 4.62 -8.91 8.10
C VAL A 166 5.05 -10.34 7.85
N MET A 167 6.12 -10.50 7.09
CA MET A 167 6.78 -11.78 6.84
C MET A 167 7.91 -11.98 7.84
N LEU A 168 8.05 -13.19 8.38
CA LEU A 168 9.19 -13.57 9.21
C LEU A 168 9.67 -14.97 8.90
N MET A 169 10.99 -15.17 9.02
CA MET A 169 11.64 -16.46 8.86
C MET A 169 11.88 -17.10 10.23
N GLN A 170 11.37 -18.31 10.43
CA GLN A 170 11.68 -19.14 11.60
C GLN A 170 12.10 -20.53 11.16
N ASN A 171 13.32 -20.93 11.54
CA ASN A 171 13.88 -22.25 11.19
C ASN A 171 13.81 -22.56 9.68
N GLY A 172 13.97 -21.54 8.82
CA GLY A 172 13.86 -21.65 7.37
C GLY A 172 12.44 -21.70 6.81
N ILE A 173 11.41 -21.53 7.65
CA ILE A 173 10.00 -21.49 7.26
C ILE A 173 9.49 -20.05 7.32
N GLU A 174 8.80 -19.63 6.27
CA GLU A 174 8.15 -18.33 6.19
C GLU A 174 6.80 -18.33 6.91
N HIS A 175 6.61 -17.34 7.77
CA HIS A 175 5.34 -17.08 8.45
C HIS A 175 4.85 -15.69 8.12
N TYR A 176 3.54 -15.57 7.88
CA TYR A 176 2.89 -14.33 7.47
C TYR A 176 1.86 -13.92 8.53
N PHE A 177 1.92 -12.65 8.95
CA PHE A 177 0.98 -12.09 9.91
C PHE A 177 0.38 -10.79 9.39
N SER A 178 -0.95 -10.74 9.31
CA SER A 178 -1.67 -9.48 9.13
C SER A 178 -1.77 -8.77 10.48
N ILE A 179 -1.12 -7.61 10.60
CA ILE A 179 -1.02 -6.83 11.84
C ILE A 179 -1.50 -5.40 11.57
N PRO A 180 -2.32 -4.80 12.46
CA PRO A 180 -2.64 -3.39 12.33
C PRO A 180 -1.38 -2.52 12.36
N VAL A 181 -1.22 -1.59 11.42
CA VAL A 181 -0.03 -0.73 11.29
C VAL A 181 0.27 -0.01 12.61
N LYS A 182 -0.78 0.39 13.34
CA LYS A 182 -0.66 1.01 14.67
C LYS A 182 -0.01 0.13 15.77
N ARG A 183 0.26 -1.14 15.51
CA ARG A 183 0.92 -2.09 16.42
C ARG A 183 2.31 -2.50 15.94
N LEU A 184 2.76 -1.96 14.81
CA LEU A 184 4.11 -2.13 14.27
C LEU A 184 4.99 -0.99 14.73
N PHE A 185 6.25 -1.33 14.99
CA PHE A 185 7.31 -0.41 15.35
C PHE A 185 8.53 -0.76 14.50
N ALA A 186 9.07 0.20 13.76
CA ALA A 186 10.25 0.03 12.96
C ALA A 186 11.49 -0.19 13.83
N ILE A 187 12.45 -0.90 13.27
CA ILE A 187 13.80 -1.08 13.77
C ILE A 187 14.74 -0.77 12.59
N GLU A 188 15.90 -0.19 12.86
CA GLU A 188 16.89 0.13 11.80
C GLU A 188 16.30 1.06 10.72
N ASN A 189 15.46 2.03 11.13
CA ASN A 189 14.87 3.04 10.24
C ASN A 189 15.43 4.41 10.61
N GLU A 190 16.45 4.84 9.86
CA GLU A 190 17.22 6.07 10.11
C GLU A 190 16.32 7.32 10.17
N ASN A 191 15.34 7.42 9.27
CA ASN A 191 14.39 8.55 9.24
C ASN A 191 13.61 8.69 10.56
N LEU A 192 13.15 7.57 11.12
CA LEU A 192 12.45 7.56 12.40
C LEU A 192 13.40 7.78 13.57
N GLU A 193 14.63 7.26 13.52
CA GLU A 193 15.64 7.46 14.57
C GLU A 193 16.03 8.94 14.69
N ASP A 194 16.27 9.60 13.56
CA ASP A 194 16.54 11.03 13.47
C ASP A 194 15.36 11.89 13.95
N GLU A 195 14.12 11.57 13.53
CA GLU A 195 12.92 12.30 13.96
C GLU A 195 12.68 12.15 15.48
N CYS A 196 12.98 10.97 16.03
CA CYS A 196 12.69 10.63 17.42
C CYS A 196 13.83 10.96 18.39
N GLY A 197 15.05 11.17 17.89
CA GLY A 197 16.24 11.43 18.69
C GLY A 197 16.66 10.24 19.58
N CYS A 198 16.33 9.01 19.18
CA CYS A 198 16.71 7.79 19.89
C CYS A 198 16.71 6.59 18.95
N GLU A 199 17.49 5.56 19.26
CA GLU A 199 17.69 4.40 18.40
C GLU A 199 16.95 3.15 18.89
N ALA A 200 16.48 2.32 17.95
CA ALA A 200 15.92 1.03 18.31
C ALA A 200 17.04 0.08 18.77
N GLY A 201 17.02 -0.30 20.05
CA GLY A 201 18.08 -1.09 20.66
C GLY A 201 18.76 -0.39 21.83
N GLU A 202 18.58 0.93 21.95
CA GLU A 202 19.13 1.74 23.02
C GLU A 202 18.64 1.25 24.40
N VAL A 203 19.57 1.16 25.35
CA VAL A 203 19.29 0.75 26.73
C VAL A 203 19.31 1.99 27.62
N LEU A 204 18.16 2.32 28.17
CA LEU A 204 17.96 3.38 29.15
C LEU A 204 17.98 2.74 30.54
N GLU A 205 19.02 3.01 31.31
CA GLU A 205 19.05 2.68 32.74
C GLU A 205 18.28 3.75 33.51
N ILE A 206 17.11 3.39 34.06
CA ILE A 206 16.37 4.28 34.93
C ILE A 206 16.78 3.95 36.37
N SER A 207 17.68 4.74 36.93
CA SER A 207 18.01 4.73 38.36
C SER A 207 16.80 5.27 39.15
N SER A 208 16.07 4.35 39.80
CA SER A 208 14.98 4.71 40.71
C SER A 208 15.56 5.26 42.00
N THR A 209 15.25 6.51 42.36
CA THR A 209 15.58 7.12 43.66
C THR A 209 14.92 6.41 44.86
N ALA A 210 14.01 5.46 44.62
CA ALA A 210 13.40 4.63 45.65
C ALA A 210 13.83 3.16 45.51
N GLY A 211 14.93 2.79 46.19
CA GLY A 211 15.26 1.49 46.82
C GLY A 211 14.89 0.15 46.15
N ASN A 212 14.54 0.09 44.88
CA ASN A 212 14.17 -1.14 44.17
C ASN A 212 15.08 -1.34 42.96
N ASP A 213 15.46 -2.61 42.74
CA ASP A 213 16.30 -3.15 41.65
C ASP A 213 16.31 -2.31 40.35
N PRO A 214 17.47 -2.16 39.69
CA PRO A 214 17.59 -1.37 38.46
C PRO A 214 16.60 -1.87 37.41
N LYS A 215 15.74 -0.95 36.93
CA LYS A 215 14.83 -1.22 35.83
C LYS A 215 15.56 -0.93 34.53
N VAL A 216 16.02 -1.99 33.87
CA VAL A 216 16.57 -1.88 32.52
C VAL A 216 15.41 -1.71 31.55
N VAL A 217 15.41 -0.57 30.85
CA VAL A 217 14.43 -0.25 29.82
C VAL A 217 15.14 -0.22 28.48
N LYS A 218 14.77 -1.12 27.57
CA LYS A 218 15.32 -1.16 26.21
C LYS A 218 14.29 -0.65 25.21
N ILE A 219 14.67 0.23 24.29
CA ILE A 219 13.82 0.60 23.16
C ILE A 219 13.79 -0.59 22.20
N ALA A 220 12.61 -1.16 21.99
CA ALA A 220 12.43 -2.33 21.12
C ALA A 220 12.14 -1.93 19.67
N GLY A 221 11.55 -0.77 19.46
CA GLY A 221 11.24 -0.24 18.14
C GLY A 221 10.56 1.12 18.22
N LEU A 222 10.56 1.82 17.09
CA LEU A 222 10.13 3.20 16.95
C LEU A 222 8.92 3.32 16.04
N GLN A 223 8.14 4.37 16.24
CA GLN A 223 7.01 4.70 15.40
C GLN A 223 6.75 6.20 15.56
N LYS A 224 6.25 6.88 14.52
CA LYS A 224 6.00 8.33 14.63
C LYS A 224 5.15 8.66 15.86
N GLY A 225 5.69 9.48 16.76
CA GLY A 225 5.06 9.93 18.00
C GLY A 225 5.12 8.96 19.21
N ARG A 226 5.62 7.73 19.06
CA ARG A 226 5.67 6.74 20.15
C ARG A 226 6.73 5.66 19.96
N LYS A 227 7.25 5.14 21.07
CA LYS A 227 8.20 4.03 21.12
C LYS A 227 7.64 2.82 21.85
N LEU A 228 8.07 1.63 21.41
CA LEU A 228 7.87 0.39 22.15
C LEU A 228 9.08 0.17 23.05
N ILE A 229 8.85 0.01 24.34
CA ILE A 229 9.90 -0.30 25.31
C ILE A 229 9.71 -1.70 25.90
N THR A 230 10.84 -2.34 26.20
CA THR A 230 10.94 -3.57 26.94
C THR A 230 11.46 -3.27 28.34
N ILE A 231 10.71 -3.68 29.36
CA ILE A 231 11.06 -3.49 30.77
C ILE A 231 11.42 -4.87 31.34
N SER A 232 12.65 -5.04 31.79
CA SER A 232 13.10 -6.24 32.49
C SER A 232 13.06 -5.99 34.00
N GLN A 233 12.26 -6.78 34.74
CA GLN A 233 12.22 -6.71 36.19
C GLN A 233 12.06 -8.13 36.78
N LYS A 234 12.98 -8.55 37.65
CA LYS A 234 12.94 -9.86 38.35
C LYS A 234 12.65 -11.04 37.40
N ASN A 235 13.42 -11.17 36.31
CA ASN A 235 13.25 -12.17 35.25
C ASN A 235 11.91 -12.16 34.50
N LYS A 236 11.09 -11.11 34.64
CA LYS A 236 9.88 -10.91 33.84
C LYS A 236 10.10 -9.81 32.81
N LEU A 237 9.82 -10.15 31.55
CA LEU A 237 9.85 -9.22 30.43
C LEU A 237 8.46 -8.62 30.25
N ARG A 238 8.35 -7.29 30.24
CA ARG A 238 7.11 -6.57 29.95
C ARG A 238 7.30 -5.62 28.79
N PHE A 239 6.25 -5.45 27.99
CA PHE A 239 6.25 -4.54 26.85
C PHE A 239 5.29 -3.38 27.13
N LYS A 240 5.70 -2.16 26.83
CA LYS A 240 4.86 -0.97 26.97
C LYS A 240 5.08 -0.03 25.80
N VAL A 241 3.99 0.55 25.29
CA VAL A 241 4.04 1.64 24.31
C VAL A 241 4.04 2.95 25.08
N VAL A 242 4.98 3.84 24.77
CA VAL A 242 5.15 5.12 25.45
C VAL A 242 5.26 6.22 24.38
N PRO A 243 4.57 7.36 24.53
CA PRO A 243 4.75 8.49 23.62
C PRO A 243 6.15 9.08 23.75
N PHE A 244 6.63 9.78 22.72
CA PHE A 244 7.78 10.65 22.89
C PHE A 244 7.39 11.81 23.81
N THR A 245 8.22 12.05 24.83
CA THR A 245 8.13 13.24 25.68
C THR A 245 8.94 14.31 24.98
N LYS A 246 8.30 15.44 24.64
CA LYS A 246 9.02 16.66 24.26
C LYS A 246 9.70 17.26 25.47
#